data_AF-A0A2D5RME1-F1
#
_entry.id   AF-A0A2D5RME1-F1
#
_cell.length_a   1.000
_cell.length_b   1.000
_cell.length_c   1.000
_cell.angle_alpha   90.00
_cell.angle_beta   90.00
_cell.angle_gamma   90.00
#
_symmetry.space_group_name_H-M   'P 1'
#
loop_
_entity.id
_entity.type
_entity.pdbx_description
1 polymer ?
#
loop_
_entity_poly.entity_id
_entity_poly.type
_entity_poly.pdbx_seq_one_letter_code
_entity_poly.pdbx_strand_id
1 'polypeptide(L)'
;MFLFDWRKIYKEANGSAVEIVRIVRMLVHRQIPTNAKDPIYKYSQKNFLGDSFMLHPDVLLYHSHKYQYRELAQYIALCSFRSTAYYRLTKDTTLDTVLLPTEDTEILIQNNRLLYIEGDILHFMYEEVNTKEIH
;
A
#
# COMPACT_ATOMS: atom_id res chain seq x y z
N MET A 1 -0.49 11.83 -3.17
CA MET A 1 -1.04 11.17 -1.96
C MET A 1 -2.41 10.61 -2.27
N PHE A 2 -2.52 9.29 -2.24
CA PHE A 2 -3.74 8.51 -2.35
C PHE A 2 -4.22 8.13 -0.95
N LEU A 3 -5.48 8.43 -0.65
CA LEU A 3 -6.11 8.15 0.63
C LEU A 3 -7.01 6.92 0.50
N PHE A 4 -6.95 6.04 1.50
CA PHE A 4 -7.73 4.81 1.53
C PHE A 4 -8.07 4.36 2.95
N ASP A 5 -9.00 3.42 3.05
CA ASP A 5 -9.37 2.75 4.29
C ASP A 5 -8.85 1.31 4.26
N TRP A 6 -7.71 1.08 4.93
CA TRP A 6 -7.10 -0.24 5.01
C TRP A 6 -8.05 -1.30 5.58
N ARG A 7 -8.83 -0.97 6.61
CA ARG A 7 -9.73 -1.93 7.28
C ARG A 7 -10.82 -2.40 6.33
N LYS A 8 -11.39 -1.50 5.53
CA LYS A 8 -12.35 -1.85 4.49
C LYS A 8 -11.73 -2.72 3.40
N ILE A 9 -10.54 -2.34 2.90
CA ILE A 9 -9.84 -3.13 1.87
C ILE A 9 -9.55 -4.55 2.37
N TYR A 10 -8.96 -4.67 3.57
CA TYR A 10 -8.62 -5.96 4.15
C TYR A 10 -9.85 -6.86 4.33
N LYS A 11 -10.95 -6.29 4.85
CA LYS A 11 -12.22 -6.99 5.02
C LYS A 11 -12.80 -7.48 3.68
N GLU A 12 -12.82 -6.61 2.67
CA GLU A 12 -13.38 -6.91 1.34
C GLU A 12 -12.53 -7.87 0.51
N ALA A 13 -11.23 -7.91 0.78
CA ALA A 13 -10.31 -8.87 0.22
C ALA A 13 -10.29 -10.21 0.98
N ASN A 14 -10.92 -10.28 2.17
CA ASN A 14 -10.81 -11.41 3.08
C ASN A 14 -9.35 -11.85 3.32
N GLY A 15 -8.45 -10.86 3.47
CA GLY A 15 -7.01 -11.09 3.63
C GLY A 15 -6.25 -11.57 2.38
N SER A 16 -6.91 -11.77 1.24
CA SER A 16 -6.24 -12.21 0.00
C SER A 16 -5.34 -11.12 -0.57
N ALA A 17 -4.04 -11.39 -0.66
CA ALA A 17 -3.06 -10.47 -1.25
C ALA A 17 -3.41 -10.08 -2.69
N VAL A 18 -3.94 -11.01 -3.48
CA VAL A 18 -4.36 -10.76 -4.87
C VAL A 18 -5.53 -9.78 -4.91
N GLU A 19 -6.53 -9.96 -4.05
CA GLU A 19 -7.70 -9.08 -4.01
C GLU A 19 -7.35 -7.70 -3.44
N ILE A 20 -6.47 -7.62 -2.43
CA ILE A 20 -5.96 -6.35 -1.88
C ILE A 20 -5.35 -5.52 -3.01
N VAL A 21 -4.41 -6.11 -3.77
CA VAL A 21 -3.75 -5.42 -4.87
C VAL A 21 -4.73 -5.09 -6.00
N ARG A 22 -5.71 -5.95 -6.27
CA ARG A 22 -6.77 -5.67 -7.26
C ARG A 22 -7.62 -4.46 -6.87
N ILE A 23 -8.07 -4.38 -5.61
CA ILE A 23 -8.85 -3.25 -5.11
C ILE A 23 -8.03 -1.97 -5.21
N VAL A 24 -6.78 -1.98 -4.73
CA VAL A 24 -5.90 -0.81 -4.81
C VAL A 24 -5.65 -0.39 -6.26
N ARG A 25 -5.38 -1.33 -7.16
CA ARG A 25 -5.19 -1.05 -8.59
C ARG A 25 -6.42 -0.41 -9.22
N MET A 26 -7.61 -0.93 -8.92
CA MET A 26 -8.87 -0.36 -9.38
C MET A 26 -9.01 1.09 -8.93
N LEU A 27 -8.75 1.38 -7.66
CA LEU A 27 -8.89 2.71 -7.08
C LEU A 27 -7.86 3.71 -7.63
N VAL A 28 -6.59 3.31 -7.72
CA VAL A 28 -5.49 4.17 -8.17
C VAL A 28 -5.62 4.51 -9.65
N HIS A 29 -5.92 3.51 -10.49
CA HIS A 29 -6.11 3.72 -11.94
C HIS A 29 -7.53 4.12 -12.32
N ARG A 30 -8.43 4.30 -11.35
CA ARG A 30 -9.85 4.66 -11.56
C ARG A 30 -10.53 3.73 -12.58
N GLN A 31 -10.27 2.43 -12.46
CA GLN A 31 -10.79 1.42 -13.38
C GLN A 31 -12.31 1.33 -13.23
N ILE A 32 -13.01 1.31 -14.36
CA ILE A 32 -14.45 1.11 -14.42
C ILE A 32 -14.69 -0.32 -14.89
N PRO A 33 -15.49 -1.14 -14.18
CA PRO A 33 -15.78 -2.49 -14.61
C PRO A 33 -16.50 -2.47 -15.96
N THR A 34 -16.05 -3.33 -16.86
CA THR A 34 -16.62 -3.41 -18.22
C THR A 34 -18.01 -4.05 -18.25
N ASN A 35 -18.27 -4.98 -17.32
CA ASN A 35 -19.54 -5.69 -17.17
C ASN A 35 -19.66 -6.30 -15.77
N ALA A 36 -20.82 -6.90 -15.45
CA ALA A 36 -21.08 -7.51 -14.14
C ALA A 36 -20.21 -8.74 -13.80
N LYS A 37 -19.55 -9.36 -14.78
CA LYS A 37 -18.62 -10.48 -14.58
C LYS A 37 -17.17 -10.02 -14.33
N ASP A 38 -16.89 -8.74 -14.53
CA ASP A 38 -15.57 -8.16 -14.31
C ASP A 38 -15.17 -8.36 -12.83
N PRO A 39 -13.98 -8.91 -12.52
CA PRO A 39 -13.55 -9.14 -11.15
C PRO A 39 -13.57 -7.90 -10.25
N ILE A 40 -13.48 -6.69 -10.81
CA ILE A 40 -13.55 -5.44 -10.05
C ILE A 40 -14.98 -4.95 -9.80
N TYR A 41 -15.99 -5.50 -10.49
CA TYR A 41 -17.38 -5.04 -10.38
C TYR A 41 -17.93 -5.12 -8.95
N LYS A 42 -17.58 -6.18 -8.21
CA LYS A 42 -17.96 -6.34 -6.80
C LYS A 42 -17.39 -5.24 -5.88
N TYR A 43 -16.31 -4.59 -6.30
CA TYR A 43 -15.62 -3.55 -5.55
C TYR A 43 -15.97 -2.14 -6.02
N SER A 44 -16.39 -1.97 -7.28
CA SER A 44 -16.67 -0.65 -7.85
C SER A 44 -17.82 0.10 -7.17
N GLN A 45 -18.74 -0.62 -6.52
CA GLN A 45 -19.89 -0.05 -5.82
C GLN A 45 -19.60 0.25 -4.34
N LYS A 46 -18.36 0.06 -3.88
CA LYS A 46 -17.97 0.21 -2.47
C LYS A 46 -17.11 1.46 -2.26
N ASN A 47 -17.24 2.06 -1.09
CA ASN A 47 -16.45 3.22 -0.70
C ASN A 47 -15.23 2.80 0.14
N PHE A 48 -14.04 2.98 -0.43
CA PHE A 48 -12.75 2.69 0.20
C PHE A 48 -11.99 3.94 0.67
N LEU A 49 -12.65 5.10 0.76
CA LEU A 49 -12.05 6.31 1.31
C LEU A 49 -11.83 6.18 2.82
N GLY A 50 -10.66 6.63 3.29
CA GLY A 50 -10.25 6.65 4.69
C GLY A 50 -9.00 7.49 4.90
N ASP A 51 -8.39 7.38 6.08
CA ASP A 51 -7.27 8.22 6.51
C ASP A 51 -5.89 7.58 6.30
N SER A 52 -5.81 6.33 5.86
CA SER A 52 -4.54 5.70 5.48
C SER A 52 -4.02 6.30 4.17
N PHE A 53 -2.70 6.33 3.96
CA PHE A 53 -2.14 6.99 2.79
C PHE A 53 -0.96 6.27 2.14
N MET A 54 -0.84 6.47 0.82
CA MET A 54 0.35 6.20 0.00
C MET A 54 0.67 7.44 -0.81
N LEU A 55 1.94 7.79 -0.99
CA LEU A 55 2.37 8.95 -1.76
C LEU A 55 2.39 8.67 -3.26
N HIS A 56 3.01 7.55 -3.66
CA HIS A 56 3.26 7.16 -5.05
C HIS A 56 2.75 5.74 -5.38
N PRO A 57 1.45 5.46 -5.19
CA PRO A 57 0.90 4.13 -5.48
C PRO A 57 0.92 3.80 -6.98
N ASP A 58 0.92 4.81 -7.84
CA ASP A 58 1.08 4.71 -9.29
C ASP A 58 2.45 4.13 -9.67
N VAL A 59 3.52 4.60 -9.04
CA VAL A 59 4.89 4.08 -9.24
C VAL A 59 4.99 2.63 -8.74
N LEU A 60 4.46 2.35 -7.55
CA LEU A 60 4.36 0.99 -7.00
C LEU A 60 3.64 0.04 -7.97
N LEU A 61 2.49 0.47 -8.51
CA LEU A 61 1.70 -0.36 -9.42
C LEU A 61 2.35 -0.51 -10.79
N TYR A 62 3.04 0.51 -11.30
CA TYR A 62 3.80 0.41 -12.54
C TYR A 62 4.89 -0.68 -12.45
N HIS A 63 5.61 -0.74 -11.34
CA HIS A 63 6.62 -1.77 -11.10
C HIS A 63 6.10 -3.07 -10.49
N SER A 64 4.81 -3.19 -10.20
CA SER A 64 4.22 -4.34 -9.51
C SER A 64 4.50 -5.69 -10.17
N HIS A 65 4.72 -5.73 -11.49
CA HIS A 65 5.06 -6.95 -12.24
C HIS A 65 6.38 -7.60 -11.78
N LYS A 66 7.26 -6.86 -11.08
CA LYS A 66 8.53 -7.37 -10.54
C LYS A 66 8.37 -8.08 -9.18
N TYR A 67 7.21 -7.91 -8.54
CA TYR A 67 6.97 -8.29 -7.15
C TYR A 67 5.84 -9.29 -7.00
N GLN A 68 5.88 -10.06 -5.92
CA GLN A 68 4.77 -10.94 -5.57
C GLN A 68 3.61 -10.13 -5.00
N TYR A 69 2.38 -10.61 -5.19
CA TYR A 69 1.20 -9.99 -4.59
C TYR A 69 1.30 -9.87 -3.07
N ARG A 70 1.95 -10.83 -2.40
CA ARG A 70 2.19 -10.79 -0.95
C ARG A 70 3.05 -9.58 -0.56
N GLU A 71 4.14 -9.34 -1.28
CA GLU A 71 5.04 -8.21 -1.03
C GLU A 71 4.29 -6.87 -1.20
N LEU A 72 3.52 -6.75 -2.29
CA LEU A 72 2.70 -5.57 -2.56
C LEU A 72 1.63 -5.35 -1.48
N ALA A 73 0.93 -6.41 -1.08
CA ALA A 73 -0.12 -6.32 -0.07
C ALA A 73 0.44 -5.93 1.31
N GLN A 74 1.60 -6.45 1.70
CA GLN A 74 2.31 -6.06 2.93
C GLN A 74 2.75 -4.60 2.87
N TYR A 75 3.31 -4.15 1.75
CA TYR A 75 3.69 -2.75 1.55
C TYR A 75 2.49 -1.81 1.74
N ILE A 76 1.37 -2.12 1.07
CA ILE A 76 0.11 -1.37 1.19
C ILE A 76 -0.40 -1.38 2.64
N ALA A 77 -0.33 -2.53 3.32
CA ALA A 77 -0.73 -2.67 4.71
C ALA A 77 0.09 -1.75 5.60
N LEU A 78 1.42 -1.81 5.52
CA LEU A 78 2.32 -1.03 6.38
C LEU A 78 2.22 0.47 6.11
N CYS A 79 1.93 0.88 4.87
CA CYS A 79 1.61 2.27 4.57
C CYS A 79 0.46 2.80 5.43
N SER A 80 -0.50 1.94 5.81
CA SER A 80 -1.65 2.31 6.62
C SER A 80 -1.38 2.53 8.11
N PHE A 81 -0.23 2.06 8.61
CA PHE A 81 0.18 2.25 10.01
C PHE A 81 0.73 3.66 10.27
N ARG A 82 1.13 4.36 9.21
CA ARG A 82 1.64 5.74 9.30
C ARG A 82 0.51 6.72 9.59
N SER A 83 0.80 7.72 10.40
CA SER A 83 -0.15 8.81 10.70
C SER A 83 -0.14 9.87 9.59
N THR A 84 -1.27 10.03 8.90
CA THR A 84 -1.45 11.11 7.90
C THR A 84 -1.27 12.50 8.50
N ALA A 85 -1.66 12.71 9.77
CA ALA A 85 -1.46 13.98 10.45
C ALA A 85 0.04 14.25 10.70
N TYR A 86 0.78 13.23 11.13
CA TYR A 86 2.23 13.34 11.34
C TYR A 86 2.94 13.65 10.02
N TYR A 87 2.67 12.88 8.96
CA TYR A 87 3.24 13.14 7.63
C TYR A 87 2.94 14.56 7.13
N ARG A 88 1.72 15.07 7.34
CA ARG A 88 1.38 16.44 6.91
C ARG A 88 2.26 17.50 7.57
N LEU A 89 2.65 17.29 8.84
CA LEU A 89 3.49 18.19 9.63
C LEU A 89 4.98 18.01 9.33
N THR A 90 5.48 16.77 9.29
CA THR A 90 6.92 16.48 9.22
C THR A 90 7.43 16.14 7.83
N LYS A 91 6.52 15.76 6.92
CA LYS A 91 6.83 15.12 5.62
C LYS A 91 7.57 13.79 5.73
N ASP A 92 7.55 13.17 6.91
CA ASP A 92 8.19 11.88 7.13
C ASP A 92 7.43 10.75 6.44
N THR A 93 8.09 10.09 5.50
CA THR A 93 7.55 9.00 4.68
C THR A 93 7.80 7.63 5.30
N THR A 94 8.56 7.55 6.39
CA THR A 94 9.00 6.31 7.02
C THR A 94 8.02 5.84 8.09
N LEU A 95 8.29 4.68 8.70
CA LEU A 95 7.52 4.14 9.81
C LEU A 95 8.47 3.63 10.90
N ASP A 96 8.27 4.09 12.14
CA ASP A 96 9.01 3.58 13.30
C ASP A 96 8.70 2.10 13.53
N THR A 97 9.74 1.28 13.74
CA THR A 97 9.60 -0.17 13.91
C THR A 97 8.79 -0.57 15.15
N VAL A 98 8.69 0.29 16.17
CA VAL A 98 7.83 0.08 17.36
C VAL A 98 6.35 -0.01 16.98
N LEU A 99 5.94 0.58 15.86
CA LEU A 99 4.55 0.55 15.39
C LEU A 99 4.21 -0.72 14.61
N LEU A 100 5.19 -1.59 14.35
CA LEU A 100 5.02 -2.81 13.58
C LEU A 100 4.43 -3.93 14.45
N PRO A 101 3.63 -4.84 13.87
CA PRO A 101 3.04 -5.95 14.63
C PRO A 101 4.12 -6.93 15.13
N THR A 102 4.17 -7.15 16.44
CA THR A 102 5.31 -7.76 17.16
C THR A 102 5.69 -9.20 16.78
N GLU A 103 4.78 -9.99 16.23
CA GLU A 103 5.00 -11.45 16.16
C GLU A 103 5.70 -11.96 14.89
N ASP A 104 5.75 -11.17 13.81
CA ASP A 104 6.33 -11.64 12.52
C ASP A 104 7.08 -10.55 11.72
N THR A 105 7.25 -9.37 12.30
CA THR A 105 7.74 -8.18 11.56
C THR A 105 9.09 -8.40 10.87
N GLU A 106 10.03 -9.06 11.55
CA GLU A 106 11.37 -9.27 11.02
C GLU A 106 11.37 -10.19 9.79
N ILE A 107 10.57 -11.27 9.85
CA ILE A 107 10.39 -12.22 8.73
C ILE A 107 9.61 -11.55 7.58
N LEU A 108 8.61 -10.74 7.90
CA LEU A 108 7.80 -10.03 6.91
C LEU A 108 8.63 -9.01 6.12
N ILE A 109 9.56 -8.32 6.78
CA ILE A 109 10.39 -7.29 6.15
C ILE A 109 11.58 -7.91 5.41
N GLN A 110 12.28 -8.88 6.01
CA GLN A 110 13.43 -9.53 5.37
C GLN A 110 13.06 -10.22 4.04
N ASN A 111 11.80 -10.61 3.87
CA ASN A 111 11.31 -11.27 2.65
C ASN A 111 10.53 -10.34 1.71
N ASN A 112 10.56 -9.02 1.93
CA ASN A 112 9.85 -8.07 1.09
C ASN A 112 10.79 -7.07 0.43
N ARG A 113 10.98 -7.21 -0.88
CA ARG A 113 11.94 -6.38 -1.66
C ARG A 113 11.52 -4.92 -1.83
N LEU A 114 10.33 -4.55 -1.37
CA LEU A 114 9.81 -3.17 -1.41
C LEU A 114 10.05 -2.41 -0.10
N LEU A 115 10.59 -3.08 0.91
CA LEU A 115 10.77 -2.57 2.26
C LEU A 115 12.21 -2.83 2.70
N TYR A 116 12.77 -1.91 3.49
CA TYR A 116 14.03 -2.13 4.17
C TYR A 116 14.03 -1.39 5.51
N ILE A 117 14.85 -1.86 6.43
CA ILE A 117 15.05 -1.20 7.73
C ILE A 117 16.44 -0.59 7.75
N GLU A 118 16.53 0.66 8.18
CA GLU A 118 17.78 1.34 8.54
C GLU A 118 17.67 1.80 10.00
N GLY A 119 18.43 1.16 10.90
CA GLY A 119 18.28 1.37 12.34
C GLY A 119 16.90 0.88 12.83
N ASP A 120 16.13 1.78 13.45
CA ASP A 120 14.78 1.52 13.96
C ASP A 120 13.67 2.06 13.04
N ILE A 121 14.00 2.34 11.78
CA ILE A 121 13.11 2.99 10.83
C ILE A 121 12.87 2.06 9.64
N LEU A 122 11.59 1.83 9.34
CA LEU A 122 11.15 1.14 8.12
C LEU A 122 10.97 2.14 6.98
N HIS A 123 11.59 1.82 5.86
CA HIS A 123 11.58 2.58 4.63
C HIS A 123 10.74 1.90 3.55
N PHE A 124 10.12 2.72 2.71
CA PHE A 124 9.23 2.29 1.63
C PHE A 124 9.86 2.68 0.29
N MET A 125 10.30 1.68 -0.49
CA MET A 125 11.11 1.86 -1.69
C MET A 125 10.57 2.91 -2.68
N TYR A 126 9.25 3.03 -2.82
CA TYR A 126 8.62 3.95 -3.79
C TYR A 126 8.02 5.22 -3.15
N GLU A 127 8.06 5.37 -1.83
CA GLU A 127 7.59 6.61 -1.18
C GLU A 127 8.70 7.65 -1.06
N GLU A 128 9.95 7.21 -1.07
CA GLU A 128 11.09 8.09 -1.02
C GLU A 128 11.25 8.82 -2.35
N VAL A 129 11.38 10.15 -2.26
CA VAL A 129 11.53 11.00 -3.44
C VAL A 129 12.86 10.69 -4.10
N ASN A 130 12.84 9.82 -5.11
CA ASN A 130 13.94 9.70 -6.03
C ASN A 130 13.88 10.90 -6.97
N THR A 131 14.60 11.97 -6.65
CA THR A 131 14.69 13.20 -7.45
C THR A 131 15.14 12.95 -8.90
N LYS A 132 15.56 11.71 -9.21
CA LYS A 132 16.05 11.25 -10.51
C LYS A 132 15.00 10.59 -11.41
N GLU A 133 13.81 10.24 -10.92
CA GLU A 133 12.78 9.53 -11.71
C GLU A 133 11.53 10.38 -12.00
N ILE A 134 11.67 11.71 -11.93
CA ILE A 134 10.70 12.64 -12.52
C ILE A 134 11.09 12.80 -13.99
N HIS A 135 10.55 11.93 -14.85
CA HIS A 135 10.66 12.02 -16.31
C HIS A 135 9.29 12.29 -16.93
#